data_AF-A0A1F6LLR7-F1
#
_entry.id   AF-A0A1F6LLR7-F1
#
_cell.length_a   1.000
_cell.length_b   1.000
_cell.length_c   1.000
_cell.angle_alpha   90.00
_cell.angle_beta   90.00
_cell.angle_gamma   90.00
#
_symmetry.space_group_name_H-M   'P 1'
#
loop_
_entity.id
_entity.type
_entity.pdbx_description
1 polymer ?
#
loop_
_entity_poly.entity_id
_entity_poly.type
_entity_poly.pdbx_seq_one_letter_code
_entity_poly.pdbx_strand_id
1 'polypeptide(L)'
;MTAAGCVVLAGFLFVHIPVSFAADVMVGVLKEVRGNVEILKRGETEWRKARSGAEVMPGDKLSTGMQGTARLEYRNSAIDIEPLTQFVVGRTLEDSEKFYTEMFLQVGKIISEVNPRSGKQNKFTVTTPAGVCGIRGSKQEVGHFPQTGTEMRMLEGHGFMGAVKPENLPAPVQAVLGIAPAAGGGEAPAENAGLLSEQAFDFVYTAGAGQSIEVRDMIDPGAVVDAAQGLARDAVADVTPAALSDKEREATQITAEPVDAPVAVTTRAELAAQADEVRTATTTAVTTSTTIRFPDRPGQ
;
A
#
# COMPACT_ATOMS: atom_id res chain seq x y z
N MET A 1 14.74 88.37 -9.11
CA MET A 1 13.38 87.82 -9.21
C MET A 1 13.49 86.48 -9.91
N THR A 2 13.53 85.41 -9.14
CA THR A 2 13.74 84.03 -9.54
C THR A 2 12.40 83.28 -9.42
N ALA A 3 11.97 82.61 -10.49
CA ALA A 3 10.84 81.69 -10.47
C ALA A 3 11.33 80.31 -10.91
N ALA A 4 11.48 79.40 -9.94
CA ALA A 4 11.74 77.98 -10.15
C ALA A 4 10.40 77.23 -10.04
N GLY A 5 9.98 76.60 -11.14
CA GLY A 5 8.78 75.77 -11.18
C GLY A 5 9.05 74.40 -10.56
N CYS A 6 8.37 74.10 -9.45
CA CYS A 6 8.31 72.76 -8.86
C CYS A 6 7.39 71.87 -9.71
N VAL A 7 7.98 70.92 -10.43
CA VAL A 7 7.27 69.77 -11.01
C VAL A 7 7.12 68.72 -9.91
N VAL A 8 5.90 68.55 -9.40
CA VAL A 8 5.58 67.49 -8.44
C VAL A 8 5.39 66.18 -9.21
N LEU A 9 6.38 65.30 -9.13
CA LEU A 9 6.33 63.94 -9.65
C LEU A 9 5.53 63.08 -8.66
N ALA A 10 4.28 62.78 -8.98
CA ALA A 10 3.46 61.85 -8.22
C ALA A 10 3.98 60.41 -8.44
N GLY A 11 4.78 59.93 -7.48
CA GLY A 11 5.24 58.54 -7.45
C GLY A 11 4.06 57.60 -7.22
N PHE A 12 3.73 56.81 -8.24
CA PHE A 12 2.77 55.71 -8.14
C PHE A 12 3.42 54.59 -7.31
N LEU A 13 3.12 54.55 -6.01
CA LEU A 13 3.51 53.46 -5.12
C LEU A 13 2.76 52.21 -5.57
N PHE A 14 3.42 51.36 -6.37
CA PHE A 14 2.95 50.02 -6.70
C PHE A 14 2.90 49.20 -5.41
N VAL A 15 1.75 49.21 -4.73
CA VAL A 15 1.44 48.27 -3.66
C VAL A 15 1.35 46.90 -4.34
N HIS A 16 2.43 46.12 -4.24
CA HIS A 16 2.42 44.70 -4.58
C HIS A 16 1.50 44.01 -3.57
N ILE A 17 0.23 43.86 -3.92
CA ILE A 17 -0.67 42.95 -3.21
C ILE A 17 -0.15 41.55 -3.54
N PRO A 18 0.40 40.79 -2.56
CA PRO A 18 0.72 39.39 -2.82
C PRO A 18 -0.60 38.69 -3.14
N VAL A 19 -0.75 38.25 -4.38
CA VAL A 19 -1.82 37.35 -4.77
C VAL A 19 -1.49 36.03 -4.08
N SER A 20 -2.07 35.81 -2.90
CA SER A 20 -2.02 34.52 -2.24
C SER A 20 -2.73 33.52 -3.13
N PHE A 21 -1.97 32.63 -3.75
CA PHE A 21 -2.53 31.45 -4.41
C PHE A 21 -3.18 30.58 -3.33
N ALA A 22 -4.50 30.68 -3.20
CA ALA A 22 -5.27 29.84 -2.30
C ALA A 22 -5.30 28.42 -2.87
N ALA A 23 -4.93 27.43 -2.05
CA ALA A 23 -5.17 26.03 -2.36
C ALA A 23 -6.61 25.68 -1.96
N ASP A 24 -7.38 25.15 -2.90
CA ASP A 24 -8.76 24.73 -2.68
C ASP A 24 -8.80 23.29 -2.14
N VAL A 25 -9.73 23.02 -1.22
CA VAL A 25 -9.96 21.67 -0.73
C VAL A 25 -10.73 20.86 -1.77
N MET A 26 -10.19 19.71 -2.17
CA MET A 26 -10.90 18.76 -3.00
C MET A 26 -11.83 17.90 -2.16
N VAL A 27 -13.12 17.94 -2.49
CA VAL A 27 -14.16 17.08 -1.89
C VAL A 27 -14.24 15.78 -2.69
N GLY A 28 -14.13 14.65 -1.99
CA GLY A 28 -14.32 13.33 -2.57
C GLY A 28 -15.78 12.90 -2.49
N VAL A 29 -16.22 12.00 -3.38
CA VAL A 29 -17.59 11.47 -3.37
C VAL A 29 -17.55 9.95 -3.37
N LEU A 30 -18.28 9.33 -2.45
CA LEU A 30 -18.44 7.87 -2.44
C LEU A 30 -19.38 7.41 -3.56
N LYS A 31 -18.93 6.42 -4.31
CA LYS A 31 -19.63 5.72 -5.37
C LYS A 31 -19.62 4.22 -5.06
N GLU A 32 -20.51 3.50 -5.73
CA GLU A 32 -20.53 2.04 -5.71
C GLU A 32 -20.51 1.39 -4.31
N VAL A 33 -21.13 2.06 -3.32
CA VAL A 33 -21.15 1.60 -1.93
C VAL A 33 -21.96 0.32 -1.80
N ARG A 34 -21.32 -0.77 -1.35
CA ARG A 34 -21.92 -2.09 -1.11
C ARG A 34 -21.58 -2.57 0.31
N GLY A 35 -22.49 -3.36 0.90
CA GLY A 35 -22.31 -3.92 2.24
C GLY A 35 -22.32 -2.88 3.37
N ASN A 36 -21.52 -3.11 4.42
CA ASN A 36 -21.35 -2.17 5.52
C ASN A 36 -20.16 -1.25 5.25
N VAL A 37 -20.45 0.02 5.00
CA VAL A 37 -19.45 1.09 4.88
C VAL A 37 -19.89 2.20 5.80
N GLU A 38 -18.98 2.69 6.62
CA GLU A 38 -19.24 3.69 7.63
C GLU A 38 -18.25 4.85 7.49
N ILE A 39 -18.71 6.04 7.81
CA ILE A 39 -17.93 7.27 7.82
C ILE A 39 -18.06 7.94 9.19
N LEU A 40 -16.93 8.37 9.73
CA LEU A 40 -16.84 9.23 10.89
C LEU A 40 -16.35 10.59 10.41
N LYS A 41 -17.19 11.61 10.49
CA LYS A 41 -16.79 12.95 10.06
C LYS A 41 -15.78 13.54 11.04
N ARG A 42 -14.88 14.38 10.52
CA ARG A 42 -13.93 15.12 11.36
C ARG A 42 -14.67 15.84 12.50
N GLY A 43 -14.24 15.59 13.74
CA GLY A 43 -14.80 16.22 14.94
C GLY A 43 -16.04 15.53 15.52
N GLU A 44 -16.58 14.51 14.82
CA GLU A 44 -17.64 13.66 15.36
C GLU A 44 -17.05 12.46 16.13
N THR A 45 -17.87 11.86 16.98
CA THR A 45 -17.52 10.67 17.77
C THR A 45 -18.30 9.43 17.35
N GLU A 46 -19.32 9.58 16.50
CA GLU A 46 -20.22 8.49 16.10
C GLU A 46 -20.05 8.12 14.63
N TRP A 47 -19.85 6.83 14.38
CA TRP A 47 -19.82 6.28 13.03
C TRP A 47 -21.23 6.28 12.44
N ARG A 48 -21.34 6.71 11.18
CA ARG A 48 -22.59 6.71 10.44
C ARG A 48 -22.44 5.90 9.17
N LYS A 49 -23.48 5.13 8.83
CA LYS A 49 -23.48 4.33 7.61
C LYS A 49 -23.40 5.23 6.37
N ALA A 50 -22.35 5.06 5.58
CA ALA A 50 -22.14 5.78 4.32
C ALA A 50 -23.12 5.31 3.23
N ARG A 51 -23.33 6.17 2.23
CA ARG A 51 -24.15 5.90 1.04
C ARG A 51 -23.44 6.45 -0.18
N SER A 52 -23.79 5.95 -1.36
CA SER A 52 -23.33 6.58 -2.59
C SER A 52 -23.83 8.02 -2.66
N GLY A 53 -22.98 8.93 -3.11
CA GLY A 53 -23.19 10.37 -3.09
C GLY A 53 -22.71 11.05 -1.81
N ALA A 54 -22.33 10.31 -0.76
CA ALA A 54 -21.78 10.91 0.44
C ALA A 54 -20.45 11.61 0.13
N GLU A 55 -20.35 12.86 0.53
CA GLU A 55 -19.12 13.64 0.45
C GLU A 55 -18.10 13.15 1.49
N VAL A 56 -16.83 13.22 1.15
CA VAL A 56 -15.70 12.87 2.01
C VAL A 56 -14.70 14.02 1.96
N MET A 57 -14.37 14.53 3.14
CA MET A 57 -13.49 15.68 3.31
C MET A 57 -12.22 15.28 4.07
N PRO A 58 -11.16 16.12 4.01
CA PRO A 58 -10.00 15.98 4.89
C PRO A 58 -10.38 15.71 6.35
N GLY A 59 -9.72 14.73 6.94
CA GLY A 59 -9.87 14.26 8.32
C GLY A 59 -11.09 13.36 8.59
N ASP A 60 -11.93 13.08 7.59
CA ASP A 60 -12.94 12.04 7.71
C ASP A 60 -12.26 10.67 7.79
N LYS A 61 -12.85 9.76 8.58
CA LYS A 61 -12.43 8.35 8.64
C LYS A 61 -13.46 7.48 7.94
N LEU A 62 -12.99 6.47 7.24
CA LEU A 62 -13.82 5.47 6.59
C LEU A 62 -13.48 4.08 7.11
N SER A 63 -14.51 3.25 7.25
CA SER A 63 -14.38 1.85 7.65
C SER A 63 -15.30 0.98 6.80
N THR A 64 -14.79 -0.17 6.34
CA THR A 64 -15.56 -1.18 5.61
C THR A 64 -15.60 -2.49 6.40
N GLY A 65 -16.78 -3.11 6.46
CA GLY A 65 -16.96 -4.45 7.03
C GLY A 65 -16.54 -5.57 6.07
N MET A 66 -16.81 -6.82 6.44
CA MET A 66 -16.45 -8.02 5.65
C MET A 66 -17.04 -8.06 4.23
N GLN A 67 -18.18 -7.42 4.01
CA GLN A 67 -18.82 -7.30 2.68
C GLN A 67 -18.81 -5.85 2.18
N GLY A 68 -18.12 -4.96 2.90
CA GLY A 68 -18.09 -3.54 2.64
C GLY A 68 -17.13 -3.21 1.51
N THR A 69 -17.62 -2.62 0.44
CA THR A 69 -16.77 -2.03 -0.61
C THR A 69 -17.33 -0.67 -1.02
N ALA A 70 -16.46 0.22 -1.47
CA ALA A 70 -16.85 1.50 -2.01
C ALA A 70 -15.77 2.05 -2.92
N ARG A 71 -16.14 2.95 -3.84
CA ARG A 71 -15.22 3.71 -4.67
C ARG A 71 -15.25 5.17 -4.25
N LEU A 72 -14.13 5.73 -3.83
CA LEU A 72 -13.99 7.14 -3.48
C LEU A 72 -13.40 7.89 -4.67
N GLU A 73 -14.15 8.83 -5.23
CA GLU A 73 -13.72 9.59 -6.41
C GLU A 73 -13.40 11.04 -6.04
N TYR A 74 -12.23 11.49 -6.48
CA TYR A 74 -11.81 12.89 -6.52
C TYR A 74 -11.70 13.35 -7.98
N ARG A 75 -11.44 14.64 -8.20
CA ARG A 75 -11.29 15.22 -9.55
C ARG A 75 -10.21 14.50 -10.39
N ASN A 76 -9.10 14.11 -9.77
CA ASN A 76 -7.90 13.60 -10.45
C ASN A 76 -7.59 12.13 -10.15
N SER A 77 -8.32 11.49 -9.23
CA SER A 77 -8.02 10.14 -8.74
C SER A 77 -9.26 9.40 -8.28
N ALA A 78 -9.21 8.08 -8.31
CA ALA A 78 -10.22 7.18 -7.77
C ALA A 78 -9.55 6.15 -6.85
N ILE A 79 -10.22 5.83 -5.76
CA ILE A 79 -9.74 4.87 -4.76
C ILE A 79 -10.82 3.82 -4.56
N ASP A 80 -10.55 2.58 -4.95
CA ASP A 80 -11.39 1.43 -4.59
C ASP A 80 -10.99 0.96 -3.19
N ILE A 81 -11.99 0.87 -2.31
CA ILE A 81 -11.85 0.51 -0.90
C ILE A 81 -12.34 -0.93 -0.76
N GLU A 82 -11.41 -1.82 -0.40
CA GLU A 82 -11.68 -3.24 -0.23
C GLU A 82 -12.32 -3.55 1.13
N PRO A 83 -12.86 -4.76 1.34
CA PRO A 83 -13.38 -5.18 2.64
C PRO A 83 -12.34 -5.10 3.75
N LEU A 84 -12.82 -4.97 4.99
CA LEU A 84 -11.98 -4.92 6.20
C LEU A 84 -10.91 -3.82 6.17
N THR A 85 -11.28 -2.66 5.63
CA THR A 85 -10.38 -1.53 5.43
C THR A 85 -10.78 -0.36 6.31
N GLN A 86 -9.78 0.22 6.97
CA GLN A 86 -9.95 1.45 7.75
C GLN A 86 -8.84 2.44 7.38
N PHE A 87 -9.24 3.66 7.02
CA PHE A 87 -8.31 4.73 6.67
C PHE A 87 -8.87 6.10 7.05
N VAL A 88 -7.96 7.07 7.12
CA VAL A 88 -8.27 8.48 7.33
C VAL A 88 -7.85 9.27 6.11
N VAL A 89 -8.74 10.14 5.65
CA VAL A 89 -8.42 11.11 4.60
C VAL A 89 -7.53 12.18 5.20
N GLY A 90 -6.30 12.30 4.71
CA GLY A 90 -5.35 13.32 5.13
C GLY A 90 -5.65 14.65 4.47
N ARG A 91 -4.77 15.10 3.59
CA ARG A 91 -4.94 16.33 2.80
C ARG A 91 -5.41 16.01 1.39
N THR A 92 -6.42 16.74 0.94
CA THR A 92 -6.93 16.70 -0.44
C THR A 92 -7.02 18.14 -0.93
N LEU A 93 -5.99 18.61 -1.63
CA LEU A 93 -5.84 20.01 -2.03
C LEU A 93 -5.57 20.12 -3.53
N GLU A 94 -6.09 21.18 -4.13
CA GLU A 94 -5.83 21.61 -5.50
C GLU A 94 -5.26 23.03 -5.45
N ASP A 95 -4.04 23.24 -5.93
CA ASP A 95 -3.49 24.57 -6.18
C ASP A 95 -3.40 24.85 -7.68
N SER A 96 -2.75 25.94 -8.09
CA SER A 96 -2.60 26.30 -9.51
C SER A 96 -1.82 25.29 -10.35
N GLU A 97 -0.92 24.52 -9.73
CA GLU A 97 0.04 23.64 -10.41
C GLU A 97 -0.15 22.15 -10.11
N LYS A 98 -0.77 21.82 -8.97
CA LYS A 98 -0.67 20.50 -8.35
C LYS A 98 -1.98 20.04 -7.71
N PHE A 99 -2.17 18.74 -7.78
CA PHE A 99 -3.11 18.00 -6.94
C PHE A 99 -2.35 17.28 -5.84
N TYR A 100 -2.78 17.49 -4.60
CA TYR A 100 -2.25 16.81 -3.43
C TYR A 100 -3.33 15.90 -2.84
N THR A 101 -2.99 14.62 -2.65
CA THR A 101 -3.87 13.64 -2.05
C THR A 101 -3.06 12.75 -1.12
N GLU A 102 -3.41 12.76 0.15
CA GLU A 102 -2.73 12.02 1.19
C GLU A 102 -3.75 11.18 1.96
N MET A 103 -3.53 9.88 2.01
CA MET A 103 -4.37 8.93 2.71
C MET A 103 -3.55 8.23 3.80
N PHE A 104 -4.15 8.02 4.97
CA PHE A 104 -3.54 7.28 6.06
C PHE A 104 -4.27 5.94 6.23
N LEU A 105 -3.70 4.87 5.69
CA LEU A 105 -4.26 3.52 5.74
C LEU A 105 -3.84 2.85 7.05
N GLN A 106 -4.81 2.59 7.92
CA GLN A 106 -4.57 1.99 9.24
C GLN A 106 -4.54 0.46 9.15
N VAL A 107 -5.45 -0.13 8.36
CA VAL A 107 -5.54 -1.57 8.11
C VAL A 107 -6.39 -1.82 6.87
N GLY A 108 -6.14 -2.94 6.18
CA GLY A 108 -6.89 -3.39 5.02
C GLY A 108 -6.20 -3.03 3.72
N LYS A 109 -6.97 -2.82 2.65
CA LYS A 109 -6.45 -2.68 1.29
C LYS A 109 -7.21 -1.60 0.51
N ILE A 110 -6.46 -0.83 -0.25
CA ILE A 110 -7.02 0.15 -1.20
C ILE A 110 -6.31 0.02 -2.55
N ILE A 111 -7.06 0.25 -3.62
CA ILE A 111 -6.53 0.35 -4.98
C ILE A 111 -6.70 1.80 -5.42
N SER A 112 -5.59 2.48 -5.65
CA SER A 112 -5.57 3.89 -6.03
C SER A 112 -5.20 4.03 -7.51
N GLU A 113 -6.01 4.79 -8.23
CA GLU A 113 -5.82 5.12 -9.64
C GLU A 113 -5.73 6.65 -9.78
N VAL A 114 -4.63 7.15 -10.35
CA VAL A 114 -4.39 8.58 -10.53
C VAL A 114 -4.27 8.89 -12.01
N ASN A 115 -5.06 9.85 -12.50
CA ASN A 115 -5.03 10.23 -13.90
C ASN A 115 -3.73 11.01 -14.22
N PRO A 116 -2.82 10.46 -15.06
CA PRO A 116 -1.59 11.16 -15.44
C PRO A 116 -1.83 12.42 -16.29
N ARG A 117 -3.02 12.55 -16.87
CA ARG A 117 -3.44 13.66 -17.75
C ARG A 117 -4.47 14.57 -17.08
N SER A 118 -4.42 14.69 -15.75
CA SER A 118 -5.31 15.56 -14.97
C SER A 118 -5.09 17.07 -15.20
N GLY A 119 -4.08 17.46 -16.00
CA GLY A 119 -3.76 18.85 -16.35
C GLY A 119 -2.84 19.57 -15.35
N LYS A 120 -2.57 18.95 -14.20
CA LYS A 120 -1.68 19.43 -13.13
C LYS A 120 -0.78 18.28 -12.67
N GLN A 121 0.31 18.57 -11.95
CA GLN A 121 1.13 17.49 -11.38
C GLN A 121 0.39 16.82 -10.23
N ASN A 122 0.33 15.50 -10.18
CA ASN A 122 -0.28 14.80 -9.05
C ASN A 122 0.79 14.40 -8.03
N LYS A 123 0.49 14.60 -6.75
CA LYS A 123 1.18 14.01 -5.61
C LYS A 123 0.16 13.21 -4.82
N PHE A 124 0.12 11.91 -5.06
CA PHE A 124 -0.75 10.98 -4.37
C PHE A 124 0.08 10.06 -3.48
N THR A 125 -0.19 10.03 -2.18
CA THR A 125 0.52 9.22 -1.21
C THR A 125 -0.42 8.47 -0.28
N VAL A 126 -0.13 7.20 -0.07
CA VAL A 126 -0.77 6.34 0.94
C VAL A 126 0.27 6.04 2.00
N THR A 127 0.03 6.52 3.21
CA THR A 127 0.90 6.29 4.37
C THR A 127 0.28 5.21 5.23
N THR A 128 1.08 4.22 5.60
CA THR A 128 0.76 3.12 6.52
C THR A 128 1.72 3.16 7.70
N PRO A 129 1.50 2.35 8.75
CA PRO A 129 2.45 2.24 9.85
C PRO A 129 3.87 1.81 9.47
N ALA A 130 4.05 1.07 8.36
CA ALA A 130 5.36 0.54 7.96
C ALA A 130 5.97 1.23 6.73
N GLY A 131 5.25 2.14 6.07
CA GLY A 131 5.78 2.81 4.89
C GLY A 131 4.85 3.80 4.20
N VAL A 132 5.35 4.39 3.13
CA VAL A 132 4.65 5.40 2.33
C VAL A 132 4.74 5.03 0.87
N CYS A 133 3.59 4.84 0.24
CA CYS A 133 3.45 4.45 -1.15
C CYS A 133 2.99 5.66 -1.97
N GLY A 134 3.73 6.03 -3.01
CA GLY A 134 3.45 7.24 -3.78
C GLY A 134 3.43 7.04 -5.29
N ILE A 135 2.43 7.66 -5.94
CA ILE A 135 2.25 7.67 -7.40
C ILE A 135 1.90 9.08 -7.90
N ARG A 136 2.21 9.34 -9.19
CA ARG A 136 1.90 10.61 -9.87
C ARG A 136 0.93 10.47 -11.05
N GLY A 137 0.64 9.24 -11.48
CA GLY A 137 -0.12 8.98 -12.70
C GLY A 137 -0.09 7.50 -13.07
N SER A 138 -0.52 6.67 -12.12
CA SER A 138 -0.34 5.22 -12.11
C SER A 138 -1.51 4.56 -11.41
N LYS A 139 -1.53 3.23 -11.41
CA LYS A 139 -2.48 2.44 -10.63
C LYS A 139 -1.72 1.53 -9.67
N GLN A 140 -1.95 1.68 -8.37
CA GLN A 140 -1.29 0.91 -7.32
C GLN A 140 -2.33 0.28 -6.39
N GLU A 141 -2.03 -0.90 -5.90
CA GLU A 141 -2.70 -1.52 -4.75
C GLU A 141 -1.78 -1.37 -3.54
N VAL A 142 -2.34 -0.91 -2.41
CA VAL A 142 -1.62 -0.78 -1.14
C VAL A 142 -2.42 -1.52 -0.07
N GLY A 143 -1.76 -2.45 0.60
CA GLY A 143 -2.31 -3.21 1.72
C GLY A 143 -1.49 -2.97 2.98
N HIS A 144 -2.15 -2.94 4.13
CA HIS A 144 -1.49 -2.98 5.43
C HIS A 144 -2.24 -3.89 6.38
N PHE A 145 -1.52 -4.82 6.99
CA PHE A 145 -2.04 -5.62 8.09
C PHE A 145 -0.99 -5.68 9.22
N PRO A 146 -1.39 -5.58 10.49
CA PRO A 146 -0.43 -5.58 11.60
C PRO A 146 0.51 -6.78 11.64
N GLN A 147 0.08 -7.94 11.14
CA GLN A 147 0.85 -9.19 11.14
C GLN A 147 1.81 -9.32 9.95
N THR A 148 1.51 -8.70 8.81
CA THR A 148 2.27 -8.86 7.56
C THR A 148 2.98 -7.58 7.12
N GLY A 149 2.70 -6.46 7.79
CA GLY A 149 3.25 -5.16 7.44
C GLY A 149 2.56 -4.54 6.23
N THR A 150 3.32 -3.79 5.43
CA THR A 150 2.80 -3.04 4.27
C THR A 150 3.22 -3.68 2.96
N GLU A 151 2.27 -3.88 2.06
CA GLU A 151 2.49 -4.32 0.69
C GLU A 151 2.05 -3.23 -0.29
N MET A 152 2.83 -3.01 -1.36
CA MET A 152 2.44 -2.21 -2.51
C MET A 152 2.64 -3.04 -3.76
N ARG A 153 1.66 -3.02 -4.65
CA ARG A 153 1.74 -3.65 -5.96
C ARG A 153 1.36 -2.63 -7.02
N MET A 154 2.24 -2.46 -8.01
CA MET A 154 1.96 -1.61 -9.16
C MET A 154 1.14 -2.38 -10.18
N LEU A 155 -0.10 -1.94 -10.42
CA LEU A 155 -0.96 -2.51 -11.45
C LEU A 155 -0.62 -1.90 -12.81
N GLU A 156 -0.38 -0.59 -12.84
CA GLU A 156 -0.02 0.15 -14.05
C GLU A 156 0.95 1.29 -13.71
N GLY A 157 1.82 1.63 -14.66
CA GLY A 157 2.74 2.75 -14.52
C GLY A 157 3.89 2.47 -13.57
N HIS A 158 4.25 3.46 -12.76
CA HIS A 158 5.34 3.37 -11.79
C HIS A 158 5.00 4.12 -10.50
N GLY A 159 5.61 3.69 -9.41
CA GLY A 159 5.45 4.30 -8.10
C GLY A 159 6.70 4.09 -7.25
N PHE A 160 6.62 4.56 -6.02
CA PHE A 160 7.64 4.29 -5.02
C PHE A 160 7.01 3.84 -3.71
N MET A 161 7.74 3.01 -2.96
CA MET A 161 7.47 2.77 -1.55
C MET A 161 8.70 3.18 -0.74
N GLY A 162 8.51 4.10 0.20
CA GLY A 162 9.49 4.39 1.24
C GLY A 162 9.19 3.60 2.51
N ALA A 163 10.12 2.80 3.00
CA ALA A 163 9.98 2.18 4.32
C ALA A 163 10.18 3.24 5.40
N VAL A 164 9.30 3.25 6.40
CA VAL A 164 9.34 4.23 7.51
C VAL A 164 9.15 3.49 8.82
N LYS A 165 10.03 3.73 9.78
CA LYS A 165 9.81 3.29 11.15
C LYS A 165 8.68 4.11 11.77
N PRO A 166 7.75 3.48 12.52
CA PRO A 166 6.67 4.20 13.21
C PRO A 166 7.14 5.44 13.99
N GLU A 167 8.31 5.34 14.64
CA GLU A 167 8.94 6.40 15.44
C GLU A 167 9.33 7.65 14.64
N ASN A 168 9.64 7.47 13.35
CA ASN A 168 10.05 8.56 12.45
C ASN A 168 8.85 9.32 11.86
N LEU A 169 7.63 8.81 12.03
CA LEU A 169 6.43 9.53 11.62
C LEU A 169 6.15 10.68 12.59
N PRO A 170 5.62 11.83 12.14
CA PRO A 170 5.17 12.89 13.04
C PRO A 170 4.11 12.36 14.02
N ALA A 171 4.13 12.83 15.28
CA ALA A 171 3.18 12.41 16.31
C ALA A 171 1.69 12.49 15.87
N PRO A 172 1.24 13.53 15.12
CA PRO A 172 -0.11 13.56 14.58
C PRO A 172 -0.41 12.40 13.61
N VAL A 173 0.57 12.00 12.80
CA VAL A 173 0.44 10.87 11.85
C VAL A 173 0.44 9.54 12.61
N GLN A 174 1.29 9.38 13.63
CA GLN A 174 1.29 8.20 14.50
C GLN A 174 -0.10 7.98 15.13
N ALA A 175 -0.68 9.04 15.70
CA ALA A 175 -2.01 8.99 16.30
C ALA A 175 -3.11 8.63 15.28
N VAL A 176 -3.05 9.20 14.07
CA VAL A 176 -3.99 8.87 12.98
C VAL A 176 -3.87 7.41 12.55
N LEU A 177 -2.66 6.85 12.54
CA LEU A 177 -2.40 5.46 12.20
C LEU A 177 -2.67 4.48 13.35
N GLY A 178 -3.03 4.96 14.55
CA GLY A 178 -3.26 4.11 15.72
C GLY A 178 -1.98 3.58 16.36
N ILE A 179 -0.84 4.24 16.09
CA ILE A 179 0.47 3.93 16.67
C ILE A 179 0.60 4.71 17.98
N ALA A 180 0.99 4.04 19.06
CA ALA A 180 1.28 4.71 20.32
C ALA A 180 2.50 5.64 20.15
N PRO A 181 2.44 6.91 20.58
CA PRO A 181 3.54 7.84 20.41
C PRO A 181 4.79 7.32 21.13
N ALA A 182 5.93 7.32 20.43
CA ALA A 182 7.22 7.07 21.05
C ALA A 182 7.46 8.13 22.15
N ALA A 183 7.71 7.67 23.38
CA ALA A 183 7.99 8.55 24.51
C ALA A 183 9.27 9.36 24.22
N GLY A 184 9.14 10.64 23.82
CA GLY A 184 10.27 11.56 23.66
C GLY A 184 10.35 12.35 22.36
N GLY A 185 9.39 12.25 21.43
CA GLY A 185 9.38 13.07 20.22
C GLY A 185 8.82 14.47 20.49
N GLY A 186 9.65 15.50 20.35
CA GLY A 186 9.25 16.90 20.49
C GLY A 186 8.08 17.28 19.57
N GLU A 187 7.18 18.11 20.11
CA GLU A 187 5.96 18.58 19.46
C GLU A 187 6.30 19.44 18.24
N ALA A 188 6.12 18.90 17.04
CA ALA A 188 6.25 19.68 15.81
C ALA A 188 5.03 20.60 15.65
N PRO A 189 5.20 21.90 15.33
CA PRO A 189 4.10 22.83 15.16
C PRO A 189 3.16 22.37 14.04
N ALA A 190 1.85 22.46 14.31
CA ALA A 190 0.73 21.95 13.50
C ALA A 190 0.62 22.49 12.07
N GLU A 191 1.56 23.33 11.65
CA GLU A 191 1.64 23.96 10.32
C GLU A 191 2.35 23.09 9.27
N ASN A 192 3.20 22.13 9.69
CA ASN A 192 4.05 21.36 8.76
C ASN A 192 3.90 19.82 8.84
N ALA A 193 2.81 19.31 9.40
CA ALA A 193 2.59 17.88 9.67
C ALA A 193 2.41 16.97 8.43
N GLY A 194 2.72 17.44 7.21
CA GLY A 194 2.28 16.76 5.98
C GLY A 194 3.33 16.55 4.88
N LEU A 195 4.53 17.09 4.96
CA LEU A 195 5.60 16.48 4.18
C LEU A 195 6.42 15.66 5.15
N LEU A 196 6.25 14.34 5.09
CA LEU A 196 7.37 13.46 5.41
C LEU A 196 8.52 13.97 4.53
N SER A 197 9.49 14.64 5.15
CA SER A 197 10.71 15.04 4.48
C SER A 197 11.40 13.78 4.00
N GLU A 198 12.26 13.88 2.99
CA GLU A 198 13.01 12.71 2.49
C GLU A 198 13.82 12.00 3.61
N GLN A 199 14.04 12.69 4.72
CA GLN A 199 14.71 12.21 5.94
C GLN A 199 13.86 11.25 6.79
N ALA A 200 12.55 11.13 6.53
CA ALA A 200 11.68 10.19 7.23
C ALA A 200 11.77 8.76 6.65
N PHE A 201 12.31 8.62 5.44
CA PHE A 201 12.46 7.33 4.77
C PHE A 201 13.78 6.69 5.14
N ASP A 202 13.72 5.45 5.65
CA ASP A 202 14.93 4.66 5.84
C ASP A 202 15.49 4.24 4.46
N PHE A 203 14.61 3.84 3.54
CA PHE A 203 14.92 3.51 2.16
C PHE A 203 13.74 3.80 1.24
N VAL A 204 14.02 4.23 0.01
CA VAL A 204 12.99 4.44 -1.05
C VAL A 204 13.23 3.46 -2.19
N TYR A 205 12.22 2.66 -2.48
CA TYR A 205 12.20 1.70 -3.57
C TYR A 205 11.24 2.15 -4.66
N THR A 206 11.58 1.92 -5.93
CA THR A 206 10.70 2.17 -7.06
C THR A 206 10.17 0.86 -7.62
N ALA A 207 8.91 0.87 -8.05
CA ALA A 207 8.28 -0.26 -8.72
C ALA A 207 7.64 0.20 -10.03
N GLY A 208 7.82 -0.58 -11.08
CA GLY A 208 7.10 -0.50 -12.34
C GLY A 208 5.92 -1.48 -12.39
N ALA A 209 5.13 -1.41 -13.46
CA ALA A 209 3.95 -2.24 -13.65
C ALA A 209 4.25 -3.74 -13.47
N GLY A 210 3.40 -4.42 -12.69
CA GLY A 210 3.54 -5.83 -12.36
C GLY A 210 4.49 -6.13 -11.19
N GLN A 211 5.25 -5.16 -10.69
CA GLN A 211 6.15 -5.35 -9.54
C GLN A 211 5.45 -5.06 -8.22
N SER A 212 5.87 -5.78 -7.17
CA SER A 212 5.45 -5.55 -5.79
C SER A 212 6.64 -5.23 -4.88
N ILE A 213 6.38 -4.47 -3.83
CA ILE A 213 7.31 -4.16 -2.75
C ILE A 213 6.58 -4.47 -1.43
N GLU A 214 7.26 -5.15 -0.52
CA GLU A 214 6.70 -5.54 0.77
C GLU A 214 7.65 -5.18 1.91
N VAL A 215 7.09 -4.68 3.01
CA VAL A 215 7.79 -4.35 4.25
C VAL A 215 7.12 -5.13 5.38
N ARG A 216 7.76 -6.21 5.85
CA ARG A 216 7.13 -7.23 6.72
C ARG A 216 7.43 -7.12 8.23
N ASP A 217 8.45 -6.40 8.70
CA ASP A 217 8.91 -6.59 10.08
C ASP A 217 8.54 -5.50 11.09
N MET A 218 7.92 -5.96 12.19
CA MET A 218 8.29 -5.54 13.56
C MET A 218 8.86 -6.70 14.42
N ILE A 219 9.11 -7.90 13.86
CA ILE A 219 9.82 -9.03 14.50
C ILE A 219 10.51 -9.88 13.40
N ASP A 220 11.84 -9.79 13.32
CA ASP A 220 12.84 -10.67 12.67
C ASP A 220 12.56 -11.35 11.27
N PRO A 221 13.45 -11.18 10.26
CA PRO A 221 13.19 -11.27 8.81
C PRO A 221 13.30 -12.70 8.26
N GLY A 222 12.45 -13.61 8.74
CA GLY A 222 12.42 -15.01 8.27
C GLY A 222 11.31 -15.35 7.27
N ALA A 223 10.33 -14.47 7.07
CA ALA A 223 9.08 -14.84 6.40
C ALA A 223 8.93 -14.14 5.04
N VAL A 224 9.68 -14.58 4.03
CA VAL A 224 9.33 -14.39 2.62
C VAL A 224 8.59 -15.65 2.19
N VAL A 225 7.29 -15.56 1.90
CA VAL A 225 6.55 -16.62 1.19
C VAL A 225 6.12 -16.06 -0.16
N ASP A 226 6.66 -16.66 -1.21
CA ASP A 226 6.13 -16.59 -2.57
C ASP A 226 4.68 -17.10 -2.54
N ALA A 227 3.77 -16.42 -3.25
CA ALA A 227 2.37 -16.83 -3.37
C ALA A 227 2.24 -18.24 -4.00
N ALA A 228 3.29 -18.78 -4.63
CA ALA A 228 3.37 -20.17 -5.06
C ALA A 228 3.69 -21.19 -3.93
N GLN A 229 4.28 -20.77 -2.81
CA GLN A 229 4.70 -21.65 -1.71
C GLN A 229 3.69 -21.78 -0.56
N GLY A 230 2.65 -20.94 -0.51
CA GLY A 230 1.54 -21.08 0.45
C GLY A 230 0.68 -22.32 0.19
N LEU A 231 0.47 -22.66 -1.09
CA LEU A 231 -0.31 -23.84 -1.51
C LEU A 231 0.44 -25.17 -1.30
N ALA A 232 1.76 -25.15 -1.10
CA ALA A 232 2.56 -26.35 -0.82
C ALA A 232 2.66 -26.69 0.68
N ARG A 233 2.34 -25.73 1.57
CA ARG A 233 2.45 -25.93 3.03
C ARG A 233 1.21 -26.58 3.67
N ASP A 234 0.04 -26.46 3.04
CA ASP A 234 -1.17 -27.19 3.47
C ASP A 234 -1.19 -28.67 3.01
N ALA A 235 -0.21 -29.09 2.21
CA ALA A 235 -0.11 -30.47 1.68
C ALA A 235 0.86 -31.38 2.45
N VAL A 236 1.50 -30.92 3.54
CA VAL A 236 2.39 -31.76 4.35
C VAL A 236 1.96 -31.69 5.82
N ALA A 237 0.81 -32.29 6.11
CA ALA A 237 0.55 -32.85 7.42
C ALA A 237 1.41 -34.13 7.56
N ASP A 238 2.54 -33.95 8.24
CA ASP A 238 3.11 -34.82 9.26
C ASP A 238 2.86 -36.34 9.15
N VAL A 239 3.94 -37.07 8.83
CA VAL A 239 4.25 -38.38 9.44
C VAL A 239 5.75 -38.59 9.37
N THR A 240 6.46 -38.13 10.40
CA THR A 240 7.82 -38.60 10.68
C THR A 240 7.72 -39.91 11.47
N PRO A 241 8.24 -41.05 11.00
CA PRO A 241 8.26 -42.27 11.80
C PRO A 241 9.38 -42.20 12.84
N ALA A 242 9.01 -42.24 14.12
CA ALA A 242 9.92 -42.49 15.22
C ALA A 242 10.38 -43.97 15.19
N ALA A 243 11.67 -44.16 15.44
CA ALA A 243 12.40 -45.38 15.79
C ALA A 243 11.59 -46.69 15.95
N LEU A 244 11.85 -47.64 15.04
CA LEU A 244 11.51 -49.05 15.20
C LEU A 244 12.41 -49.69 16.27
N SER A 245 11.80 -50.35 17.26
CA SER A 245 12.47 -51.21 18.24
C SER A 245 12.43 -52.67 17.79
N ASP A 246 13.42 -53.47 18.19
CA ASP A 246 13.71 -54.85 17.76
C ASP A 246 12.66 -55.92 18.12
N LYS A 247 11.37 -55.57 18.25
CA LYS A 247 10.27 -56.51 18.52
C LYS A 247 9.20 -56.65 17.42
N GLU A 248 9.33 -55.96 16.29
CA GLU A 248 8.35 -56.03 15.17
C GLU A 248 8.88 -56.74 13.91
N ARG A 249 9.93 -57.57 14.04
CA ARG A 249 10.48 -58.36 12.93
C ARG A 249 9.87 -59.75 12.72
N GLU A 250 8.76 -60.10 13.39
CA GLU A 250 8.25 -61.49 13.38
C GLU A 250 6.79 -61.69 12.94
N ALA A 251 6.18 -60.73 12.21
CA ALA A 251 4.76 -60.84 11.83
C ALA A 251 4.42 -60.65 10.33
N THR A 252 5.32 -61.02 9.41
CA THR A 252 4.92 -61.10 7.98
C THR A 252 5.58 -62.28 7.25
N GLN A 253 5.25 -63.49 7.70
CA GLN A 253 5.05 -64.61 6.78
C GLN A 253 3.55 -64.80 6.59
N ILE A 254 3.15 -65.26 5.40
CA ILE A 254 1.86 -65.86 5.01
C ILE A 254 0.95 -64.96 4.14
N THR A 255 1.09 -65.19 2.82
CA THR A 255 0.02 -65.47 1.84
C THR A 255 -0.94 -64.35 1.38
N ALA A 256 -0.90 -64.03 0.08
CA ALA A 256 -2.03 -64.27 -0.83
C ALA A 256 -1.67 -64.01 -2.31
N GLU A 257 -2.18 -64.89 -3.15
CA GLU A 257 -2.14 -64.98 -4.62
C GLU A 257 -2.92 -63.86 -5.37
N PRO A 258 -2.79 -63.78 -6.72
CA PRO A 258 -3.17 -62.62 -7.53
C PRO A 258 -4.59 -62.69 -8.12
N VAL A 259 -5.22 -61.54 -8.39
CA VAL A 259 -6.38 -61.41 -9.28
C VAL A 259 -6.20 -60.23 -10.24
N ASP A 260 -6.49 -60.54 -11.49
CA ASP A 260 -6.22 -59.87 -12.77
C ASP A 260 -7.33 -58.86 -13.13
N ALA A 261 -6.97 -57.66 -13.62
CA ALA A 261 -7.74 -56.87 -14.62
C ALA A 261 -6.95 -55.61 -15.08
N PRO A 262 -7.02 -55.21 -16.36
CA PRO A 262 -6.02 -54.34 -17.00
C PRO A 262 -6.42 -52.85 -17.04
N VAL A 263 -5.45 -51.96 -16.82
CA VAL A 263 -5.59 -50.53 -17.14
C VAL A 263 -4.40 -50.09 -18.01
N ALA A 264 -4.75 -49.36 -19.07
CA ALA A 264 -3.91 -48.93 -20.16
C ALA A 264 -2.54 -48.38 -19.75
N VAL A 265 -1.51 -48.89 -20.41
CA VAL A 265 -0.13 -48.40 -20.34
C VAL A 265 -0.03 -47.15 -21.21
N THR A 266 -0.15 -45.97 -20.61
CA THR A 266 0.46 -44.77 -21.19
C THR A 266 1.94 -44.80 -20.84
N THR A 267 2.78 -44.97 -21.85
CA THR A 267 4.23 -45.12 -21.67
C THR A 267 4.87 -43.80 -21.23
N ARG A 268 5.89 -43.89 -20.37
CA ARG A 268 6.70 -42.77 -19.84
C ARG A 268 7.25 -41.79 -20.91
N ALA A 269 7.20 -42.15 -22.19
CA ALA A 269 7.65 -41.30 -23.30
C ALA A 269 6.65 -40.16 -23.64
N GLU A 270 5.33 -40.38 -23.48
CA GLU A 270 4.33 -39.33 -23.78
C GLU A 270 4.24 -38.27 -22.69
N LEU A 271 4.45 -38.64 -21.42
CA LEU A 271 4.53 -37.68 -20.30
C LEU A 271 5.77 -36.78 -20.37
N ALA A 272 6.87 -37.24 -20.98
CA ALA A 272 8.06 -36.42 -21.17
C ALA A 272 7.89 -35.36 -22.27
N ALA A 273 7.12 -35.68 -23.33
CA ALA A 273 6.86 -34.74 -24.43
C ALA A 273 5.92 -33.59 -24.01
N GLN A 274 4.91 -33.85 -23.17
CA GLN A 274 4.06 -32.79 -22.61
C GLN A 274 4.80 -31.91 -21.58
N ALA A 275 5.80 -32.46 -20.88
CA ALA A 275 6.61 -31.68 -19.95
C ALA A 275 7.53 -30.66 -20.66
N ASP A 276 8.04 -30.98 -21.86
CA ASP A 276 8.88 -30.05 -22.64
C ASP A 276 8.06 -28.95 -23.35
N GLU A 277 6.80 -29.21 -23.71
CA GLU A 277 5.92 -28.18 -24.28
C GLU A 277 5.50 -27.14 -23.22
N VAL A 278 5.27 -27.56 -21.97
CA VAL A 278 5.05 -26.65 -20.83
C VAL A 278 6.33 -25.90 -20.43
N ARG A 279 7.49 -26.52 -20.61
CA ARG A 279 8.80 -25.88 -20.33
C ARG A 279 9.16 -24.80 -21.33
N THR A 280 8.68 -24.88 -22.56
CA THR A 280 8.93 -23.87 -23.61
C THR A 280 7.97 -22.67 -23.50
N ALA A 281 6.78 -22.83 -22.91
CA ALA A 281 5.84 -21.74 -22.65
C ALA A 281 6.15 -20.89 -21.39
N THR A 282 7.06 -21.35 -20.53
CA THR A 282 7.42 -20.66 -19.27
C THR A 282 8.68 -19.77 -19.41
N THR A 283 9.15 -19.55 -20.64
CA THR A 283 10.29 -18.66 -20.94
C THR A 283 9.80 -17.39 -21.64
N THR A 284 9.09 -16.51 -20.93
CA THR A 284 9.13 -15.03 -21.10
C THR A 284 8.38 -14.37 -19.94
N ALA A 285 8.93 -14.45 -18.74
CA ALA A 285 8.63 -13.52 -17.65
C ALA A 285 9.79 -13.59 -16.66
N VAL A 286 10.94 -13.07 -17.08
CA VAL A 286 12.08 -12.86 -16.18
C VAL A 286 11.67 -11.71 -15.25
N THR A 287 11.00 -12.06 -14.15
CA THR A 287 10.82 -11.18 -13.00
C THR A 287 12.14 -11.18 -12.25
N THR A 288 12.95 -10.14 -12.45
CA THR A 288 14.13 -9.90 -11.62
C THR A 288 13.65 -9.47 -10.24
N SER A 289 13.45 -10.44 -9.36
CA SER A 289 13.26 -10.21 -7.93
C SER A 289 14.63 -10.01 -7.29
N THR A 290 14.90 -8.79 -6.83
CA THR A 290 16.12 -8.45 -6.11
C THR A 290 15.82 -8.49 -4.61
N THR A 291 15.99 -9.67 -4.01
CA THR A 291 16.01 -9.86 -2.56
C THR A 291 17.39 -9.46 -2.04
N ILE A 292 17.52 -8.33 -1.35
CA ILE A 292 18.78 -7.90 -0.73
C ILE A 292 18.71 -8.14 0.78
N ARG A 293 19.73 -8.84 1.31
CA ARG A 293 19.98 -8.98 2.75
C ARG A 293 20.77 -7.77 3.25
N PHE A 294 20.43 -7.29 4.44
CA PHE A 294 21.18 -6.25 5.14
C PHE A 294 22.62 -6.71 5.42
N PRO A 295 23.67 -5.93 5.09
CA PRO A 295 24.98 -6.14 5.68
C PRO A 295 25.01 -5.57 7.10
N ASP A 296 25.47 -6.37 8.06
CA ASP A 296 25.78 -5.90 9.42
C ASP A 296 26.74 -4.72 9.35
N ARG A 297 26.38 -3.62 10.01
CA ARG A 297 27.25 -2.45 10.13
C ARG A 297 28.40 -2.80 11.09
N PRO A 298 29.68 -2.61 10.71
CA PRO A 298 30.75 -2.61 11.70
C PRO A 298 30.61 -1.36 12.58
N GLY A 299 30.77 -1.55 13.88
CA GLY A 299 30.44 -0.57 14.91
C GLY A 299 31.09 0.80 14.77
N GLN A 300 30.31 1.81 15.16
CA GLN A 300 30.76 3.06 15.79
C GLN A 300 29.74 3.46 16.85
#